data_AF-A0A1A8KM40-F1
#
_entry.id   AF-A0A1A8KM40-F1
#
_cell.length_a   1.000
_cell.length_b   1.000
_cell.length_c   1.000
_cell.angle_alpha   90.00
_cell.angle_beta   90.00
_cell.angle_gamma   90.00
#
_symmetry.space_group_name_H-M   'P 1'
#
loop_
_entity.id
_entity.type
_entity.pdbx_description
1 polymer ?
#
loop_
_entity_poly.entity_id
_entity_poly.type
_entity_poly.pdbx_seq_one_letter_code
_entity_poly.pdbx_strand_id
1 'polypeptide(L)'
;RSVHYSSLSRFGNLTYLNLTKNDISYVEDGAFSAQFNLQVLQMGFNKLRNLTEGMMRGLGKLQYLYLQANLIETVAHNAFWECLNL
;
A
#
# COMPACT_ATOMS: atom_id res chain seq x y z
N ARG A 1 -0.69 -3.27 14.02
CA ARG A 1 -1.77 -2.42 13.46
C ARG A 1 -2.11 -2.93 12.07
N SER A 2 -3.33 -2.72 11.60
CA SER A 2 -3.78 -3.14 10.27
C SER A 2 -4.36 -1.97 9.50
N VAL A 3 -4.26 -2.02 8.17
CA VAL A 3 -4.97 -1.13 7.25
C VAL A 3 -6.07 -1.92 6.58
N HIS A 4 -7.32 -1.48 6.75
CA HIS A 4 -8.50 -2.09 6.15
C HIS A 4 -9.10 -1.15 5.11
N TYR A 5 -9.78 -1.69 4.10
CA TYR A 5 -10.49 -0.90 3.09
C TYR A 5 -11.41 0.14 3.72
N SER A 6 -12.19 -0.27 4.73
CA SER A 6 -13.13 0.59 5.46
C SER A 6 -12.47 1.78 6.16
N SER A 7 -11.16 1.69 6.47
CA SER A 7 -10.43 2.76 7.14
C SER A 7 -10.15 3.95 6.22
N LEU A 8 -10.02 3.69 4.91
CA LEU A 8 -9.60 4.70 3.93
C LEU A 8 -10.64 4.94 2.83
N SER A 9 -11.67 4.10 2.69
CA SER A 9 -12.63 4.16 1.58
C SER A 9 -13.26 5.53 1.32
N ARG A 10 -13.45 6.35 2.36
CA ARG A 10 -14.03 7.70 2.23
C ARG A 10 -13.08 8.76 1.65
N PHE A 11 -11.79 8.47 1.52
CA PHE A 11 -10.77 9.42 1.08
C PHE A 11 -10.32 9.16 -0.37
N GLY A 12 -11.26 9.24 -1.32
CA GLY A 12 -10.99 8.89 -2.74
C GLY A 12 -10.09 9.87 -3.51
N ASN A 13 -9.92 11.09 -3.00
CA ASN A 13 -9.10 12.14 -3.65
C ASN A 13 -7.66 12.23 -3.14
N LEU A 14 -7.22 11.26 -2.32
CA LEU A 14 -5.82 11.25 -1.85
C LEU A 14 -4.86 11.03 -3.02
N THR A 15 -3.86 11.92 -3.11
CA THR A 15 -2.71 11.80 -4.03
C THR A 15 -1.45 11.41 -3.27
N TYR A 16 -1.38 11.68 -1.97
CA TYR A 16 -0.26 11.39 -1.10
C TYR A 16 -0.75 10.81 0.22
N LEU A 17 -0.19 9.67 0.64
CA LEU A 17 -0.51 9.01 1.90
C LEU A 17 0.78 8.60 2.60
N ASN A 18 0.97 9.11 3.82
CA ASN A 18 2.11 8.77 4.66
C ASN A 18 1.68 8.00 5.90
N LEU A 19 2.08 6.74 5.95
CA LEU A 19 1.89 5.79 7.06
C LEU A 19 3.26 5.34 7.62
N THR A 20 4.32 6.10 7.37
CA THR A 20 5.68 5.81 7.85
C THR A 20 5.74 5.78 9.37
N LYS A 21 6.57 4.91 9.95
CA LYS A 21 6.74 4.75 11.41
C LYS A 21 5.43 4.44 12.14
N ASN A 22 4.64 3.55 11.56
CA ASN A 22 3.54 2.92 12.26
C ASN A 22 3.90 1.46 12.57
N ASP A 23 3.21 0.84 13.52
CA ASP A 23 3.36 -0.60 13.77
C ASP A 23 2.46 -1.42 12.82
N ILE A 24 2.38 -1.04 11.54
CA ILE A 24 1.52 -1.75 10.58
C ILE A 24 2.20 -3.07 10.22
N SER A 25 1.50 -4.17 10.49
CA SER A 25 1.97 -5.53 10.21
C SER A 25 1.08 -6.26 9.19
N TYR A 26 -0.06 -5.67 8.83
CA TYR A 26 -1.03 -6.24 7.92
C TYR A 26 -1.72 -5.13 7.12
N VAL A 27 -1.91 -5.38 5.83
CA VAL A 27 -2.73 -4.56 4.93
C VAL A 27 -3.67 -5.53 4.24
N GLU A 28 -4.97 -5.26 4.33
CA GLU A 28 -6.00 -6.02 3.64
C GLU A 28 -5.84 -5.88 2.12
N ASP A 29 -6.08 -6.95 1.37
CA ASP A 29 -6.05 -6.89 -0.09
C ASP A 29 -7.10 -5.89 -0.59
N GLY A 30 -6.68 -4.94 -1.42
CA GLY A 30 -7.53 -3.85 -1.90
C GLY A 30 -7.82 -2.78 -0.84
N ALA A 31 -7.09 -2.71 0.27
CA ALA A 31 -7.25 -1.67 1.29
C ALA A 31 -7.16 -0.25 0.72
N PHE A 32 -6.40 -0.07 -0.37
CA PHE A 32 -6.22 1.21 -1.06
C PHE A 32 -7.03 1.36 -2.35
N SER A 33 -7.93 0.43 -2.67
CA SER A 33 -8.63 0.41 -3.97
C SER A 33 -9.55 1.62 -4.20
N ALA A 34 -10.00 2.29 -3.14
CA ALA A 34 -10.73 3.55 -3.24
C ALA A 34 -9.82 4.77 -3.49
N GLN A 35 -8.51 4.66 -3.24
CA GLN A 35 -7.50 5.71 -3.43
C GLN A 35 -6.88 5.62 -4.84
N PHE A 36 -7.71 5.47 -5.88
CA PHE A 36 -7.25 5.31 -7.27
C PHE A 36 -6.48 6.53 -7.83
N ASN A 37 -6.48 7.66 -7.11
CA ASN A 37 -5.68 8.85 -7.44
C ASN A 37 -4.32 8.92 -6.73
N LEU A 38 -3.98 7.92 -5.90
CA LEU A 38 -2.77 7.95 -5.10
C LEU A 38 -1.53 7.87 -6.00
N GLN A 39 -0.59 8.80 -5.79
CA GLN A 39 0.68 8.91 -6.51
C GLN A 39 1.85 8.53 -5.59
N VAL A 40 1.75 8.82 -4.29
CA VAL A 40 2.77 8.52 -3.31
C VAL A 40 2.18 7.76 -2.13
N LEU A 41 2.74 6.59 -1.85
CA LEU A 41 2.42 5.78 -0.68
C LEU A 41 3.69 5.54 0.14
N GLN A 42 3.74 6.10 1.35
CA GLN A 42 4.84 5.86 2.28
C GLN A 42 4.43 4.90 3.38
N MET A 43 5.03 3.71 3.41
CA MET A 43 4.84 2.69 4.44
C MET A 43 6.17 2.21 5.02
N GLY A 44 7.22 3.03 4.93
CA GLY A 44 8.53 2.70 5.50
C GLY A 44 8.48 2.62 7.04
N PHE A 45 9.46 1.95 7.63
CA PHE A 45 9.57 1.79 9.09
C PHE A 45 8.30 1.20 9.73
N ASN A 46 7.75 0.16 9.10
CA ASN A 46 6.61 -0.62 9.59
C ASN A 46 7.05 -2.08 9.85
N LYS A 47 6.09 -2.98 10.04
CA LYS A 47 6.30 -4.41 10.37
C LYS A 47 5.70 -5.34 9.32
N LEU A 48 5.58 -4.89 8.06
CA LEU A 48 5.08 -5.71 6.96
C LEU A 48 6.05 -6.85 6.68
N ARG A 49 5.50 -8.07 6.51
CA ARG A 49 6.29 -9.28 6.22
C ARG A 49 6.12 -9.81 4.80
N ASN A 50 4.94 -9.64 4.22
CA ASN A 50 4.63 -10.18 2.91
C ASN A 50 3.92 -9.12 2.08
N LEU A 51 4.25 -9.04 0.80
CA LEU A 51 3.47 -8.28 -0.18
C LEU A 51 2.66 -9.27 -1.02
N THR A 52 1.35 -9.26 -0.84
CA THR A 52 0.39 -10.10 -1.58
C THR A 52 0.08 -9.50 -2.94
N GLU A 53 -0.52 -10.29 -3.83
CA GLU A 53 -0.97 -9.80 -5.15
C GLU A 53 -2.07 -8.73 -5.05
N GLY A 54 -2.87 -8.76 -3.97
CA GLY A 54 -3.98 -7.84 -3.78
C GLY A 54 -3.67 -6.57 -2.98
N MET A 55 -2.52 -6.49 -2.29
CA MET A 55 -2.23 -5.38 -1.36
C MET A 55 -2.24 -4.00 -2.04
N MET A 56 -1.77 -3.94 -3.29
CA MET A 56 -1.66 -2.70 -4.09
C MET A 56 -2.75 -2.56 -5.16
N ARG A 57 -3.82 -3.36 -5.07
CA ARG A 57 -4.93 -3.32 -6.04
C ARG A 57 -5.53 -1.92 -6.16
N GLY A 58 -5.78 -1.48 -7.40
CA GLY A 58 -6.37 -0.18 -7.72
C GLY A 58 -5.38 0.99 -7.76
N LEU A 59 -4.09 0.78 -7.45
CA LEU A 59 -3.07 1.83 -7.40
C LEU A 59 -2.44 2.17 -8.77
N GLY A 60 -3.27 2.29 -9.81
CA GLY A 60 -2.83 2.53 -11.20
C GLY A 60 -2.06 3.84 -11.43
N LYS A 61 -2.26 4.84 -10.57
CA LYS A 61 -1.56 6.13 -10.65
C LYS A 61 -0.35 6.25 -9.72
N LEU A 62 -0.01 5.18 -9.00
CA LEU A 62 1.09 5.21 -8.04
C LEU A 62 2.42 5.35 -8.77
N GLN A 63 3.25 6.28 -8.31
CA GLN A 63 4.57 6.61 -8.85
C GLN A 63 5.68 6.33 -7.85
N TYR A 64 5.37 6.46 -6.55
CA TYR A 64 6.36 6.28 -5.49
C TYR A 64 5.80 5.41 -4.38
N LEU A 65 6.45 4.28 -4.16
CA LEU A 65 6.16 3.35 -3.08
C LEU A 65 7.37 3.19 -2.17
N TYR A 66 7.22 3.56 -0.90
CA TYR A 66 8.29 3.48 0.09
C TYR A 66 8.00 2.35 1.09
N LEU A 67 8.83 1.31 1.07
CA LEU A 67 8.71 0.12 1.92
C LEU A 67 9.97 -0.15 2.76
N GLN A 68 10.95 0.76 2.75
CA GLN A 68 12.21 0.60 3.48
C GLN A 68 11.98 0.35 4.98
N ALA A 69 12.88 -0.41 5.61
CA ALA A 69 12.80 -0.74 7.03
C ALA A 69 11.47 -1.40 7.44
N ASN A 70 10.95 -2.30 6.59
CA ASN A 70 9.97 -3.31 6.96
C ASN A 70 10.67 -4.67 7.21
N LEU A 71 9.88 -5.72 7.44
CA LEU A 71 10.34 -7.09 7.67
C LEU A 71 9.98 -7.99 6.48
N ILE A 72 10.02 -7.46 5.25
CA ILE A 72 9.52 -8.14 4.06
C ILE A 72 10.40 -9.35 3.74
N GLU A 73 9.83 -10.53 3.85
CA GLU A 73 10.44 -11.83 3.56
C GLU A 73 10.03 -12.33 2.17
N THR A 74 8.78 -12.04 1.77
CA THR A 74 8.24 -12.50 0.48
C THR A 74 7.51 -11.39 -0.26
N VAL A 75 7.63 -11.42 -1.58
CA VAL A 75 6.91 -10.56 -2.52
C VAL A 75 6.28 -11.47 -3.55
N ALA A 76 4.96 -11.45 -3.66
CA ALA A 76 4.26 -12.21 -4.68
C ALA A 76 4.66 -11.73 -6.09
N HIS A 77 4.72 -12.64 -7.06
CA HIS A 77 5.14 -12.33 -8.43
C HIS A 77 4.35 -11.16 -9.03
N ASN A 78 3.05 -11.11 -8.75
CA ASN A 78 2.14 -10.05 -9.22
C ASN A 78 1.88 -8.97 -8.16
N ALA A 79 2.71 -8.78 -7.13
CA ALA A 79 2.43 -7.80 -6.07
C ALA A 79 2.26 -6.35 -6.58
N PHE A 80 2.82 -6.02 -7.75
CA PHE A 80 2.82 -4.66 -8.32
C PHE A 80 2.15 -4.57 -9.70
N TRP A 81 1.44 -5.60 -10.17
CA TRP A 81 0.93 -5.65 -11.54
C TRP A 81 -0.05 -4.53 -11.91
N GLU A 82 -0.78 -3.99 -10.93
CA GLU A 82 -1.69 -2.84 -11.10
C GLU A 82 -1.02 -1.48 -10.89
N CYS A 83 0.24 -1.44 -10.42
CA CYS A 83 0.99 -0.20 -10.22
C CYS A 83 1.68 0.23 -11.52
N LEU A 84 0.89 0.60 -12.54
CA LEU A 84 1.36 0.78 -13.93
C LEU A 84 2.40 1.90 -14.13
N ASN A 85 2.53 2.81 -13.17
CA ASN A 85 3.45 3.97 -13.22
C ASN A 85 4.58 3.89 -12.19
N LEU A 86 4.74 2.75 -11.52
CA LEU A 86 5.79 2.49 -10.53
C LEU A 86 7.06 1.95 -11.21
#